data_AF-A0A357MH85-F1
#
_entry.id   AF-A0A357MH85-F1
#
_cell.length_a   1.000
_cell.length_b   1.000
_cell.length_c   1.000
_cell.angle_alpha   90.00
_cell.angle_beta   90.00
_cell.angle_gamma   90.00
#
_symmetry.space_group_name_H-M   'P 1'
#
loop_
_entity.id
_entity.type
_entity.pdbx_description
1 polymer ?
#
loop_
_entity_poly.entity_id
_entity_poly.type
_entity_poly.pdbx_seq_one_letter_code
_entity_poly.pdbx_strand_id
1 'polypeptide(L)'
;VADGPPQSRPGPGARKAEEARALARRTGLAAALALPVFLLEMGGHVIPGVHHWIGATIGHETSWLIQFVLTTLVLIGPGREFYARGFPALAKGAPDMNSLVALGTSAAWAFSVVALFAPALLPEGTRAVYFEAAAVIVVLIL
;
A
#
# COMPACT_ATOMS: atom_id res chain seq x y z
N VAL A 1 -26.23 -33.96 30.78
CA VAL A 1 -26.50 -32.88 29.80
C VAL A 1 -25.91 -31.61 30.37
N ALA A 2 -24.73 -31.20 29.88
CA ALA A 2 -24.07 -29.98 30.34
C ALA A 2 -24.41 -28.87 29.33
N ASP A 3 -25.53 -28.18 29.55
CA ASP A 3 -25.78 -26.90 28.88
C ASP A 3 -24.89 -25.87 29.55
N GLY A 4 -23.79 -25.52 28.88
CA GLY A 4 -22.98 -24.38 29.25
C GLY A 4 -23.80 -23.08 29.20
N PRO A 5 -23.46 -22.06 30.00
CA PRO A 5 -24.23 -20.83 30.06
C PRO A 5 -24.37 -20.20 28.65
N PRO A 6 -25.53 -19.59 28.34
CA PRO A 6 -25.76 -18.98 27.04
C PRO A 6 -24.69 -17.92 26.77
N GLN A 7 -23.89 -18.15 25.72
CA GLN A 7 -22.92 -17.17 25.26
C GLN A 7 -23.71 -15.94 24.78
N SER A 8 -23.73 -14.89 25.61
CA SER A 8 -24.39 -13.64 25.28
C SER A 8 -23.70 -13.02 24.08
N ARG A 9 -24.37 -13.06 22.92
CA ARG A 9 -23.87 -12.45 21.69
C ARG A 9 -23.55 -10.97 21.98
N PRO A 10 -22.33 -10.48 21.65
CA PRO A 10 -21.96 -9.11 21.92
C PRO A 10 -23.00 -8.13 21.36
N GLY A 11 -23.40 -7.17 22.20
CA GLY A 11 -24.35 -6.14 21.82
C GLY A 11 -23.87 -5.36 20.57
N PRO A 12 -24.78 -4.75 19.79
CA PRO A 12 -24.41 -4.04 18.55
C PRO A 12 -23.28 -3.01 18.70
N GLY A 13 -23.16 -2.36 19.87
CA GLY A 13 -22.08 -1.42 20.17
C GLY A 13 -20.69 -2.07 20.32
N ALA A 14 -20.63 -3.29 20.89
CA ALA A 14 -19.37 -4.01 21.06
C ALA A 14 -18.78 -4.46 19.72
N ARG A 15 -19.63 -4.90 18.78
CA ARG A 15 -19.22 -5.27 17.41
C ARG A 15 -18.64 -4.09 16.63
N LYS A 16 -19.33 -2.94 16.64
CA LYS A 16 -18.83 -1.72 15.98
C LYS A 16 -17.48 -1.25 16.54
N ALA A 17 -17.29 -1.35 17.87
CA ALA A 17 -16.03 -0.98 18.50
C ALA A 17 -14.89 -1.93 18.11
N GLU A 18 -15.17 -3.22 17.96
CA GLU A 18 -14.18 -4.21 17.49
C GLU A 18 -13.79 -3.99 16.03
N GLU A 19 -14.77 -3.72 15.16
CA GLU A 19 -14.55 -3.37 13.75
C GLU A 19 -13.69 -2.09 13.61
N ALA A 20 -14.02 -1.04 14.36
CA ALA A 20 -13.26 0.20 14.35
C ALA A 20 -11.80 -0.01 14.82
N ARG A 21 -11.58 -0.83 15.86
CA ARG A 21 -10.23 -1.18 16.32
C ARG A 21 -9.46 -2.01 15.29
N ALA A 22 -10.14 -2.90 14.58
CA ALA A 22 -9.54 -3.69 13.52
C ALA A 22 -9.11 -2.79 12.35
N LEU A 23 -9.94 -1.82 11.96
CA LEU A 23 -9.63 -0.84 10.93
C LEU A 23 -8.44 0.03 11.35
N ALA A 24 -8.50 0.64 12.53
CA ALA A 24 -7.42 1.49 13.06
C ALA A 24 -6.07 0.76 13.13
N ARG A 25 -6.05 -0.53 13.49
CA ARG A 25 -4.83 -1.34 13.46
C ARG A 25 -4.28 -1.56 12.06
N ARG A 26 -5.15 -1.79 11.08
CA ARG A 26 -4.75 -1.99 9.67
C ARG A 26 -4.22 -0.69 9.09
N THR A 27 -4.93 0.41 9.28
CA THR A 27 -4.50 1.76 8.86
C THR A 27 -3.17 2.13 9.54
N GLY A 28 -3.03 1.86 10.85
CA GLY A 28 -1.79 2.12 11.58
C GLY A 28 -0.60 1.29 11.06
N LEU A 29 -0.80 0.00 10.76
CA LEU A 29 0.24 -0.83 10.16
C LEU A 29 0.59 -0.35 8.74
N ALA A 30 -0.41 -0.01 7.93
CA ALA A 30 -0.20 0.51 6.58
C ALA A 30 0.60 1.83 6.63
N ALA A 31 0.21 2.75 7.53
CA ALA A 31 0.89 4.03 7.70
C ALA A 31 2.34 3.85 8.17
N ALA A 32 2.60 2.93 9.10
CA ALA A 32 3.96 2.64 9.57
C ALA A 32 4.87 2.12 8.44
N LEU A 33 4.34 1.32 7.51
CA LEU A 33 5.08 0.81 6.37
C LEU A 33 5.21 1.83 5.23
N ALA A 34 4.17 2.64 5.00
CA ALA A 34 4.15 3.65 3.94
C ALA A 34 4.97 4.90 4.30
N LEU A 35 5.08 5.24 5.59
CA LEU A 35 5.78 6.45 6.02
C LEU A 35 7.24 6.50 5.55
N PRO A 36 8.07 5.44 5.70
CA PRO A 36 9.41 5.44 5.14
C PRO A 36 9.43 5.59 3.61
N VAL A 37 8.48 4.97 2.89
CA VAL A 37 8.37 5.10 1.42
C VAL A 37 8.09 6.55 1.04
N PHE A 38 7.11 7.17 1.69
CA PHE A 38 6.75 8.58 1.51
C PHE A 38 7.94 9.50 1.75
N LEU A 39 8.66 9.29 2.86
CA LEU A 39 9.83 10.11 3.21
C LEU A 39 10.99 9.93 2.22
N LEU A 40 11.24 8.72 1.73
CA LEU A 40 12.28 8.46 0.74
C LEU A 40 11.98 9.14 -0.60
N GLU A 41 10.72 9.09 -1.04
CA GLU A 41 10.33 9.65 -2.34
C GLU A 41 10.13 11.17 -2.30
N MET A 42 9.36 11.68 -1.33
CA MET A 42 9.12 13.12 -1.19
C MET A 42 10.33 13.86 -0.63
N GLY A 43 11.12 13.24 0.24
CA GLY A 43 12.35 13.82 0.77
C GLY A 43 13.37 14.12 -0.34
N GLY A 44 13.45 13.25 -1.36
CA GLY A 44 14.30 13.44 -2.53
C GLY A 44 13.88 14.61 -3.44
N HIS A 45 12.59 14.96 -3.50
CA HIS A 45 12.08 16.04 -4.36
C HIS A 45 12.01 17.40 -3.64
N VAL A 46 11.73 17.42 -2.33
CA VAL A 46 11.50 18.67 -1.58
C VAL A 46 12.81 19.32 -1.13
N ILE A 47 13.88 18.55 -0.91
CA ILE A 47 15.16 19.06 -0.43
C ILE A 47 16.27 18.66 -1.41
N PRO A 48 16.80 19.60 -2.22
CA PRO A 48 17.87 19.31 -3.19
C PRO A 48 19.11 18.63 -2.56
N GLY A 49 19.39 18.91 -1.28
CA GLY A 49 20.46 18.27 -0.51
C GLY A 49 20.20 16.80 -0.15
N VAL A 50 18.93 16.38 0.00
CA VAL A 50 18.56 15.00 0.35
C VAL A 50 18.68 14.08 -0.86
N HIS A 51 18.38 14.56 -2.07
CA HIS A 51 18.60 13.78 -3.29
C HIS A 51 20.07 13.38 -3.46
N HIS A 52 20.98 14.35 -3.28
CA HIS A 52 22.42 14.10 -3.30
C HIS A 52 22.86 13.22 -2.13
N TRP A 53 22.29 13.39 -0.93
CA TRP A 53 22.65 12.60 0.24
C TRP A 53 22.20 11.14 0.12
N ILE A 54 20.99 10.88 -0.37
CA ILE A 54 20.48 9.52 -0.67
C ILE A 54 21.36 8.87 -1.73
N GLY A 55 21.68 9.61 -2.80
CA GLY A 55 22.60 9.13 -3.84
C GLY A 55 23.99 8.79 -3.30
N ALA A 56 24.50 9.55 -2.32
CA ALA A 56 25.82 9.37 -1.72
C ALA A 56 25.86 8.35 -0.56
N THR A 57 24.73 8.03 0.08
CA THR A 57 24.67 7.13 1.25
C THR A 57 24.20 5.74 0.86
N ILE A 58 22.97 5.62 0.38
CA ILE A 58 22.34 4.32 0.07
C ILE A 58 22.29 4.02 -1.42
N GLY A 59 22.35 5.04 -2.28
CA GLY A 59 22.20 4.91 -3.73
C GLY A 59 20.73 4.88 -4.16
N HIS A 60 20.45 5.38 -5.37
CA HIS A 60 19.10 5.52 -5.89
C HIS A 60 18.39 4.16 -6.07
N GLU A 61 19.12 3.15 -6.54
CA GLU A 61 18.60 1.80 -6.75
C GLU A 61 18.24 1.09 -5.44
N THR A 62 19.07 1.24 -4.39
CA THR A 62 18.78 0.73 -3.05
C THR A 62 17.55 1.41 -2.45
N SER A 63 17.40 2.73 -2.63
CA SER A 63 16.19 3.45 -2.20
C SER A 63 14.94 2.84 -2.85
N TRP A 64 14.98 2.62 -4.16
CA TRP A 64 13.87 2.01 -4.88
C TRP A 64 13.60 0.56 -4.49
N LEU A 65 14.62 -0.23 -4.17
CA LEU A 65 14.47 -1.58 -3.63
C LEU A 65 13.78 -1.56 -2.25
N ILE A 66 14.16 -0.63 -1.37
CA ILE A 66 13.49 -0.45 -0.07
C ILE A 66 12.03 -0.07 -0.28
N GLN A 67 11.75 0.90 -1.16
CA GLN A 67 10.38 1.29 -1.51
C GLN A 67 9.58 0.11 -2.09
N PHE A 68 10.17 -0.66 -3.00
CA PHE A 68 9.55 -1.85 -3.57
C PHE A 68 9.12 -2.85 -2.49
N VAL A 69 10.03 -3.20 -1.56
CA VAL A 69 9.74 -4.17 -0.50
C VAL A 69 8.64 -3.64 0.42
N LEU A 70 8.78 -2.41 0.93
CA LEU A 70 7.81 -1.84 1.86
C LEU A 70 6.43 -1.66 1.24
N THR A 71 6.35 -1.11 0.01
CA THR A 71 5.08 -0.99 -0.70
C THR A 71 4.47 -2.36 -0.96
N THR A 72 5.25 -3.35 -1.38
CA THR A 72 4.73 -4.72 -1.57
C THR A 72 4.11 -5.26 -0.28
N LEU A 73 4.77 -5.05 0.88
CA LEU A 73 4.23 -5.44 2.19
C LEU A 73 2.91 -4.71 2.53
N VAL A 74 2.78 -3.42 2.16
CA VAL A 74 1.52 -2.68 2.29
C VAL A 74 0.41 -3.31 1.44
N LEU A 75 0.70 -3.64 0.17
CA LEU A 75 -0.30 -4.17 -0.76
C LEU A 75 -0.79 -5.57 -0.35
N ILE A 76 0.12 -6.48 0.01
CA ILE A 76 -0.23 -7.86 0.37
C ILE A 76 -0.70 -8.02 1.82
N GLY A 77 -0.35 -7.06 2.69
CA GLY A 77 -0.72 -7.05 4.10
C GLY A 77 -2.05 -6.31 4.31
N PRO A 78 -2.02 -5.04 4.77
CA PRO A 78 -3.23 -4.29 5.06
C PRO A 78 -4.09 -3.97 3.82
N GLY A 79 -3.49 -3.77 2.64
CA GLY A 79 -4.20 -3.46 1.39
C GLY A 79 -4.88 -4.64 0.70
N ARG A 80 -4.64 -5.88 1.15
CA ARG A 80 -5.08 -7.11 0.47
C ARG A 80 -6.59 -7.18 0.18
N GLU A 81 -7.38 -6.54 1.03
CA GLU A 81 -8.83 -6.54 0.94
C GLU A 81 -9.34 -5.84 -0.33
N PHE A 82 -8.66 -4.78 -0.76
CA PHE A 82 -8.99 -4.09 -2.00
C PHE A 82 -8.84 -5.00 -3.21
N TYR A 83 -7.80 -5.82 -3.27
CA TYR A 83 -7.58 -6.77 -4.36
C TYR A 83 -8.55 -7.95 -4.32
N ALA A 84 -8.80 -8.49 -3.12
CA ALA A 84 -9.69 -9.62 -2.91
C ALA A 84 -11.15 -9.31 -3.31
N ARG A 85 -11.58 -8.05 -3.17
CA ARG A 85 -12.92 -7.60 -3.57
C ARG A 85 -12.92 -6.94 -4.95
N GLY A 86 -11.91 -6.14 -5.25
CA GLY A 86 -11.85 -5.26 -6.41
C GLY A 86 -11.67 -5.98 -7.74
N PHE A 87 -10.77 -6.96 -7.84
CA PHE A 87 -10.60 -7.71 -9.09
C PHE A 87 -11.82 -8.56 -9.45
N PRO A 88 -12.44 -9.30 -8.50
CA PRO A 88 -13.68 -10.01 -8.81
C PRO A 88 -14.85 -9.09 -9.21
N ALA A 89 -15.00 -7.93 -8.57
CA ALA A 89 -16.03 -6.95 -8.92
C ALA A 89 -15.82 -6.38 -10.33
N LEU A 90 -14.57 -6.05 -10.66
CA LEU A 90 -14.18 -5.59 -11.99
C LEU A 90 -14.44 -6.65 -13.07
N ALA A 91 -14.04 -7.91 -12.83
CA ALA A 91 -14.23 -9.00 -13.78
C ALA A 91 -15.71 -9.31 -14.05
N LYS A 92 -16.60 -9.00 -13.10
CA LYS A 92 -18.06 -9.14 -13.24
C LYS A 92 -18.72 -7.94 -13.93
N GLY A 93 -17.96 -6.94 -14.36
CA GLY A 93 -18.49 -5.71 -14.96
C GLY A 93 -19.24 -4.81 -13.97
N ALA A 94 -19.03 -5.00 -12.67
CA ALA A 94 -19.65 -4.21 -11.60
C ALA A 94 -18.57 -3.55 -10.73
N PRO A 95 -17.74 -2.65 -11.30
CA PRO A 95 -16.63 -2.03 -10.57
C PRO A 95 -17.14 -1.18 -9.41
N ASP A 96 -16.44 -1.27 -8.27
CA ASP A 96 -16.69 -0.49 -7.07
C ASP A 96 -15.44 0.28 -6.61
N MET A 97 -15.49 0.88 -5.43
CA MET A 97 -14.34 1.57 -4.82
C MET A 97 -13.11 0.64 -4.68
N ASN A 98 -13.32 -0.63 -4.34
CA ASN A 98 -12.24 -1.60 -4.21
C ASN A 98 -11.60 -1.89 -5.58
N SER A 99 -12.40 -1.97 -6.65
CA SER A 99 -11.90 -2.14 -8.02
C SER A 99 -11.02 -0.97 -8.44
N LEU A 100 -11.43 0.27 -8.15
CA LEU A 100 -10.65 1.47 -8.45
C LEU A 100 -9.29 1.44 -7.72
N VAL A 101 -9.29 1.15 -6.41
CA VAL A 101 -8.07 1.08 -5.60
C VAL A 101 -7.16 -0.04 -6.07
N ALA A 102 -7.71 -1.24 -6.32
CA ALA A 102 -6.95 -2.39 -6.79
C ALA A 102 -6.28 -2.11 -8.13
N LEU A 103 -7.01 -1.52 -9.08
CA LEU A 103 -6.45 -1.15 -10.39
C LEU A 103 -5.37 -0.08 -10.28
N GLY A 104 -5.67 1.03 -9.60
CA GLY A 104 -4.75 2.17 -9.50
C GLY A 104 -3.43 1.79 -8.82
N THR A 105 -3.51 1.11 -7.68
CA THR A 105 -2.32 0.70 -6.92
C THR A 105 -1.54 -0.41 -7.64
N SER A 106 -2.21 -1.34 -8.33
CA SER A 106 -1.54 -2.34 -9.18
C SER A 106 -0.79 -1.70 -10.33
N ALA A 107 -1.41 -0.73 -11.01
CA ALA A 107 -0.78 -0.04 -12.13
C ALA A 107 0.47 0.73 -11.69
N ALA A 108 0.37 1.49 -10.59
CA ALA A 108 1.51 2.21 -10.01
C ALA A 108 2.63 1.25 -9.59
N TRP A 109 2.31 0.16 -8.88
CA TRP A 109 3.29 -0.83 -8.45
C TRP A 109 3.95 -1.55 -9.64
N ALA A 110 3.15 -2.01 -10.62
CA ALA A 110 3.67 -2.72 -11.79
C ALA A 110 4.58 -1.86 -12.66
N PHE A 111 4.22 -0.59 -12.90
CA PHE A 111 5.10 0.35 -13.59
C PHE A 111 6.42 0.52 -12.84
N SER A 112 6.35 0.70 -11.53
CA SER A 112 7.52 0.89 -10.67
C SER A 112 8.44 -0.32 -10.67
N VAL A 113 7.87 -1.54 -10.68
CA VAL A 113 8.62 -2.80 -10.82
C VAL A 113 9.35 -2.85 -12.15
N VAL A 114 8.71 -2.47 -13.25
CA VAL A 114 9.37 -2.39 -14.57
C VAL A 114 10.49 -1.34 -14.55
N ALA A 115 10.25 -0.15 -14.00
CA ALA A 115 11.27 0.90 -13.90
C ALA A 115 12.48 0.50 -13.03
N LEU A 116 12.24 -0.34 -12.01
CA LEU A 116 13.28 -0.86 -11.12
C LEU A 116 14.08 -1.99 -11.77
N PHE A 117 13.42 -3.07 -12.21
CA PHE A 117 14.08 -4.31 -12.61
C PHE A 117 14.30 -4.46 -14.12
N ALA A 118 13.55 -3.75 -14.94
CA ALA A 118 13.63 -3.83 -16.40
C ALA A 118 13.64 -2.43 -17.05
N PRO A 119 14.55 -1.51 -16.64
CA PRO A 119 14.56 -0.13 -17.12
C PRO A 119 14.79 -0.02 -18.63
N ALA A 120 15.43 -1.02 -19.25
CA ALA A 120 15.65 -1.07 -20.69
C ALA A 120 14.35 -1.21 -21.52
N LEU A 121 13.23 -1.58 -20.89
CA LEU A 121 11.91 -1.61 -21.53
C LEU A 121 11.27 -0.22 -21.62
N LEU A 122 11.80 0.77 -20.88
CA LEU A 122 11.30 2.13 -20.87
C LEU A 122 12.14 3.01 -21.81
N PRO A 123 11.51 4.03 -22.44
CA PRO A 123 12.26 5.04 -23.17
C PRO A 123 13.27 5.77 -22.27
N GLU A 124 14.30 6.36 -22.87
CA GLU A 124 15.27 7.15 -22.12
C GLU A 124 14.58 8.33 -21.41
N GLY A 125 15.00 8.59 -20.16
CA GLY A 125 14.43 9.66 -19.33
C GLY A 125 13.05 9.38 -18.73
N THR A 126 12.44 8.21 -18.95
CA THR A 126 11.12 7.86 -18.36
C THR A 126 11.23 7.03 -17.08
N ARG A 127 12.44 6.89 -16.52
CA ARG A 127 12.67 6.07 -15.33
C ARG A 127 12.22 6.81 -14.07
N ALA A 128 11.00 6.53 -13.64
CA ALA A 128 10.42 7.00 -12.38
C ALA A 128 9.72 5.85 -11.65
N VAL A 129 9.63 5.94 -10.32
CA VAL A 129 8.87 4.98 -9.50
C VAL A 129 7.70 5.67 -8.82
N TYR A 130 6.64 4.90 -8.59
CA TYR A 130 5.37 5.31 -7.98
C TYR A 130 4.98 4.37 -6.83
N PHE A 131 5.98 3.78 -6.17
CA PHE A 131 5.77 2.93 -5.00
C PHE A 131 5.13 3.71 -3.84
N GLU A 132 5.48 5.00 -3.69
CA GLU A 132 4.88 5.92 -2.74
C GLU A 132 3.38 6.09 -2.99
N ALA A 133 2.99 6.42 -4.22
CA ALA A 133 1.59 6.61 -4.57
C ALA A 133 0.75 5.36 -4.27
N ALA A 134 1.24 4.17 -4.63
CA ALA A 134 0.56 2.92 -4.33
C ALA A 134 0.38 2.70 -2.81
N ALA A 135 1.41 2.97 -2.01
CA ALA A 135 1.36 2.81 -0.56
C ALA A 135 0.42 3.83 0.11
N VAL A 136 0.50 5.11 -0.27
CA VAL A 136 -0.31 6.19 0.29
C VAL A 136 -1.79 6.00 -0.03
N ILE A 137 -2.14 5.59 -1.26
CA ILE A 137 -3.53 5.29 -1.62
C ILE A 137 -4.11 4.21 -0.69
N VAL A 138 -3.37 3.13 -0.41
CA VAL A 138 -3.83 2.09 0.50
C VAL A 138 -4.06 2.63 1.91
N VAL A 139 -3.16 3.46 2.43
CA VAL A 139 -3.28 4.05 3.78
C VAL A 139 -4.50 4.95 3.88
N LEU A 140 -4.74 5.81 2.89
CA LEU A 140 -5.81 6.82 2.96
C LEU A 140 -7.21 6.25 2.78
N ILE A 141 -7.35 5.05 2.19
CA ILE A 141 -8.65 4.40 1.98
C ILE A 141 -9.00 3.41 3.10
N LEU A 142 -8.01 2.89 3.83
CA LEU A 142 -8.21 2.01 5.00
C LEU A 142 -8.80 2.78 6.19
#